data_AF-A0AAN6GLK4-F1
#
_entry.id   AF-A0AAN6GLK4-F1
#
_cell.length_a   1.000
_cell.length_b   1.000
_cell.length_c   1.000
_cell.angle_alpha   90.00
_cell.angle_beta   90.00
_cell.angle_gamma   90.00
#
_symmetry.space_group_name_H-M   'P 1'
#
loop_
_entity.id
_entity.type
_entity.pdbx_description
1 polymer ?
#
loop_
_entity_poly.entity_id
_entity_poly.type
_entity_poly.pdbx_seq_one_letter_code
_entity_poly.pdbx_strand_id
1 'polypeptide(L)'
;MASRAAQPAPGASTSNGTGGGGGGGGSRAQQQQQQQPPSLGAKLWKQTKYCLWGALGTYYLDVPAHLLTVYTYSSFWSSHLVLLSLVFLATTVAIFAYLILLPFRGIAPSYARWSTDPILRTLVPVLTLAIVGGFLSLTLALSPLSAPPRNLSTLAEELTQAAAAAAKSAAAAGADLSSESRSVFQRLSGELSRALRQSAPAASPSTVAGTVAETLKDTGAAATRPLSAIDLSAILRTWRSLSSQDSIDALAARLGIPPARAAEVQQVLGSYTRTVDAWIRGGSAASYSVGGGAGGKVLGSLGWLGAGLGSTATYLLVFGFMGLIGLAAPSPASVRTRAKAKRQ
;
A
#
# COMPACT_ATOMS: atom_id res chain seq x y z
N MET A 1 -51.32 32.09 11.53
CA MET A 1 -51.08 33.00 12.68
C MET A 1 -49.88 32.49 13.44
N ALA A 2 -48.70 33.06 13.19
CA ALA A 2 -47.51 32.91 14.02
C ALA A 2 -46.65 34.15 13.80
N SER A 3 -46.41 34.87 14.90
CA SER A 3 -45.99 36.25 14.94
C SER A 3 -44.55 36.46 14.46
N ARG A 4 -44.41 37.45 13.59
CA ARG A 4 -43.18 37.98 13.01
C ARG A 4 -42.50 38.89 14.05
N ALA A 5 -41.41 38.42 14.66
CA ALA A 5 -40.57 39.25 15.52
C ALA A 5 -39.65 40.13 14.67
N ALA A 6 -39.73 41.44 14.88
CA ALA A 6 -38.95 42.46 14.21
C ALA A 6 -37.49 42.48 14.73
N GLN A 7 -36.53 42.50 13.81
CA GLN A 7 -35.11 42.76 14.11
C GLN A 7 -34.82 44.26 14.04
N PRO A 8 -34.05 44.83 14.98
CA PRO A 8 -33.67 46.24 14.99
C PRO A 8 -32.52 46.54 14.00
N ALA A 9 -32.56 47.76 13.47
CA ALA A 9 -31.60 48.31 12.50
C ALA A 9 -30.18 48.49 13.07
N PRO A 10 -29.11 48.25 12.28
CA PRO A 10 -27.76 48.62 12.66
C PRO A 10 -27.52 50.12 12.47
N GLY A 11 -27.11 50.76 13.56
CA GLY A 11 -26.83 52.19 13.64
C GLY A 11 -25.65 52.63 12.76
N ALA A 12 -25.84 53.81 12.17
CA ALA A 12 -24.81 54.58 11.49
C ALA A 12 -23.72 55.00 12.48
N SER A 13 -22.48 54.62 12.20
CA SER A 13 -21.28 55.21 12.81
C SER A 13 -20.51 55.96 11.73
N THR A 14 -20.83 57.25 11.62
CA THR A 14 -19.97 58.28 11.08
C THR A 14 -18.73 58.42 11.94
N SER A 15 -17.54 58.21 11.38
CA SER A 15 -16.32 58.83 11.89
C SER A 15 -15.49 59.35 10.72
N ASN A 16 -15.58 60.67 10.55
CA ASN A 16 -14.66 61.51 9.80
C ASN A 16 -13.24 61.26 10.29
N GLY A 17 -12.37 60.83 9.38
CA GLY A 17 -10.91 60.78 9.56
C GLY A 17 -10.26 61.50 8.40
N THR A 18 -10.38 62.82 8.39
CA THR A 18 -9.71 63.72 7.45
C THR A 18 -8.36 64.11 8.04
N GLY A 19 -7.28 63.77 7.34
CA GLY A 19 -5.91 64.19 7.63
C GLY A 19 -4.95 63.10 7.16
N GLY A 20 -4.01 63.31 6.26
CA GLY A 20 -3.47 64.54 5.68
C GLY A 20 -2.00 64.25 5.39
N GLY A 21 -1.61 64.33 4.11
CA GLY A 21 -0.26 64.66 3.65
C GLY A 21 0.91 63.74 4.02
N GLY A 22 1.47 63.05 3.02
CA GLY A 22 2.80 62.44 3.15
C GLY A 22 3.25 61.77 1.87
N GLY A 23 3.73 62.58 0.93
CA GLY A 23 4.24 62.12 -0.36
C GLY A 23 5.35 61.08 -0.24
N GLY A 24 5.15 59.97 -0.94
CA GLY A 24 6.12 58.91 -1.17
C GLY A 24 5.82 58.23 -2.50
N GLY A 25 5.82 59.03 -3.58
CA GLY A 25 5.70 58.58 -4.96
C GLY A 25 6.90 57.74 -5.38
N GLY A 26 6.96 56.51 -4.87
CA GLY A 26 7.89 55.49 -5.30
C GLY A 26 7.31 54.72 -6.47
N SER A 27 7.58 55.20 -7.68
CA SER A 27 7.48 54.44 -8.92
C SER A 27 8.27 53.13 -8.81
N ARG A 28 7.60 52.05 -8.45
CA ARG A 28 7.86 50.67 -8.91
C ARG A 28 6.48 50.05 -8.97
N ALA A 29 5.71 50.27 -10.05
CA ALA A 29 5.84 49.38 -11.20
C ALA A 29 6.27 48.02 -10.65
N GLN A 30 5.36 47.35 -9.93
CA GLN A 30 4.52 46.36 -10.56
C GLN A 30 5.26 45.77 -11.76
N GLN A 31 6.43 45.20 -11.48
CA GLN A 31 6.75 43.84 -11.87
C GLN A 31 5.55 42.93 -11.49
N GLN A 32 4.37 43.18 -12.07
CA GLN A 32 3.72 42.14 -12.84
C GLN A 32 4.77 41.74 -13.87
N GLN A 33 5.77 40.97 -13.42
CA GLN A 33 6.49 40.07 -14.29
C GLN A 33 5.38 39.51 -15.14
N GLN A 34 5.42 39.83 -16.43
CA GLN A 34 4.79 39.02 -17.45
C GLN A 34 5.33 37.62 -17.18
N GLN A 35 4.67 36.92 -16.25
CA GLN A 35 4.89 35.54 -15.96
C GLN A 35 4.43 34.90 -17.24
N GLN A 36 5.40 34.71 -18.15
CA GLN A 36 5.20 34.00 -19.39
C GLN A 36 4.38 32.77 -19.00
N PRO A 37 3.21 32.58 -19.64
CA PRO A 37 2.29 31.54 -19.23
C PRO A 37 3.09 30.24 -19.14
N PRO A 38 3.16 29.61 -17.95
CA PRO A 38 4.06 28.48 -17.76
C PRO A 38 3.77 27.45 -18.83
N SER A 39 4.83 27.06 -19.55
CA SER A 39 4.73 26.15 -20.69
C SER A 39 3.97 24.89 -20.27
N LEU A 40 3.19 24.32 -21.20
CA LEU A 40 2.44 23.08 -20.94
C LEU A 40 3.36 21.97 -20.43
N GLY A 41 4.60 21.91 -20.94
CA GLY A 41 5.64 21.00 -20.47
C GLY A 41 5.99 21.19 -18.98
N ALA A 42 6.11 22.43 -18.49
CA ALA A 42 6.38 22.70 -17.08
C ALA A 42 5.23 22.22 -16.17
N LYS A 43 3.97 22.31 -16.63
CA LYS A 43 2.81 21.78 -15.89
C LYS A 43 2.77 20.26 -15.91
N LEU A 44 3.02 19.66 -17.08
CA LEU A 44 3.09 18.21 -17.26
C LEU A 44 4.17 17.59 -16.37
N TRP A 45 5.36 18.19 -16.34
CA TRP A 45 6.48 17.72 -15.52
C TRP A 45 6.15 17.74 -14.02
N LYS A 46 5.48 18.80 -13.54
CA LYS A 46 5.04 18.88 -12.13
C LYS A 46 4.07 17.75 -11.79
N GLN A 47 3.08 17.47 -12.65
CA GLN A 47 2.11 16.40 -12.41
C GLN A 47 2.74 15.01 -12.50
N THR A 48 3.63 14.82 -13.46
CA THR A 48 4.35 13.54 -13.66
C THR A 48 5.17 13.18 -12.42
N LYS A 49 5.78 14.15 -11.73
CA LYS A 49 6.50 13.90 -10.47
C LYS A 49 5.61 13.28 -9.39
N TYR A 50 4.39 13.79 -9.20
CA TYR A 50 3.47 13.24 -8.20
C TYR A 50 3.03 11.82 -8.55
N CYS A 51 2.74 11.57 -9.84
CA CYS A 51 2.42 10.24 -10.33
C CYS A 51 3.59 9.26 -10.10
N LEU A 52 4.83 9.69 -10.40
CA LEU A 52 6.02 8.86 -10.21
C LEU A 52 6.28 8.55 -8.73
N TRP A 53 6.15 9.53 -7.83
CA TRP A 53 6.29 9.31 -6.39
C TRP A 53 5.21 8.40 -5.82
N GLY A 54 3.96 8.57 -6.27
CA GLY A 54 2.86 7.67 -5.91
C GLY A 54 3.11 6.25 -6.40
N ALA A 55 3.50 6.09 -7.67
CA ALA A 55 3.78 4.79 -8.27
C ALA A 55 4.93 4.08 -7.57
N LEU A 56 6.02 4.80 -7.30
CA LEU A 56 7.18 4.28 -6.59
C LEU A 56 6.81 3.85 -5.16
N GLY A 57 6.02 4.65 -4.44
CA GLY A 57 5.58 4.31 -3.09
C GLY A 57 4.64 3.11 -3.07
N THR A 58 3.66 3.05 -3.99
CA THR A 58 2.72 1.93 -4.13
C THR A 58 3.45 0.63 -4.53
N TYR A 59 4.46 0.72 -5.41
CA TYR A 59 5.28 -0.42 -5.82
C TYR A 59 6.23 -0.88 -4.71
N TYR A 60 6.94 0.05 -4.06
CA TYR A 60 7.91 -0.28 -3.01
C TYR A 60 7.25 -0.91 -1.78
N LEU A 61 6.03 -0.47 -1.44
CA LEU A 61 5.24 -1.02 -0.34
C LEU A 61 4.38 -2.22 -0.75
N ASP A 62 4.45 -2.63 -2.03
CA ASP A 62 3.72 -3.76 -2.60
C ASP A 62 2.20 -3.75 -2.26
N VAL A 63 1.61 -2.55 -2.30
CA VAL A 63 0.20 -2.33 -1.94
C VAL A 63 -0.75 -3.23 -2.75
N PRO A 64 -0.59 -3.43 -4.08
CA PRO A 64 -1.50 -4.26 -4.85
C PRO A 64 -1.49 -5.73 -4.40
N ALA A 65 -0.31 -6.32 -4.18
CA ALA A 65 -0.21 -7.70 -3.72
C ALA A 65 -0.77 -7.84 -2.30
N HIS A 66 -0.54 -6.85 -1.43
CA HIS A 66 -1.10 -6.86 -0.09
C HIS A 66 -2.63 -6.80 -0.09
N LEU A 67 -3.24 -5.91 -0.89
CA LEU A 67 -4.69 -5.84 -1.04
C LEU A 67 -5.28 -7.12 -1.60
N LEU A 68 -4.64 -7.72 -2.61
CA LEU A 68 -5.09 -9.00 -3.19
C LEU A 68 -5.03 -10.13 -2.15
N THR A 69 -3.96 -10.17 -1.36
CA THR A 69 -3.78 -11.16 -0.29
C THR A 69 -4.84 -10.99 0.79
N VAL A 70 -5.07 -9.76 1.26
CA VAL A 70 -6.10 -9.45 2.26
C VAL A 70 -7.49 -9.79 1.72
N TYR A 71 -7.77 -9.45 0.46
CA TYR A 71 -9.05 -9.77 -0.16
C TYR A 71 -9.31 -11.28 -0.23
N THR A 72 -8.29 -12.07 -0.59
CA THR A 72 -8.42 -13.51 -0.85
C THR A 72 -8.41 -14.35 0.43
N TYR A 73 -7.58 -13.99 1.42
CA TYR A 73 -7.27 -14.86 2.55
C TYR A 73 -7.73 -14.31 3.91
N SER A 74 -8.14 -13.04 4.02
CA SER A 74 -8.57 -12.48 5.30
C SER A 74 -10.04 -12.78 5.62
N SER A 75 -10.42 -12.45 6.86
CA SER A 75 -11.81 -12.49 7.30
C SER A 75 -12.72 -11.62 6.42
N PHE A 76 -14.01 -11.96 6.41
CA PHE A 76 -15.07 -11.23 5.73
C PHE A 76 -14.96 -9.71 5.92
N TRP A 77 -14.66 -9.24 7.14
CA TRP A 77 -14.58 -7.80 7.43
C TRP A 77 -13.44 -7.09 6.69
N SER A 78 -12.25 -7.70 6.64
CA SER A 78 -11.09 -7.11 5.94
C SER A 78 -11.28 -7.08 4.43
N SER A 79 -11.86 -8.14 3.85
CA SER A 79 -12.21 -8.15 2.43
C SER A 79 -13.24 -7.06 2.09
N HIS A 80 -14.19 -6.78 3.00
CA HIS A 80 -15.14 -5.67 2.85
C HIS A 80 -14.44 -4.31 2.91
N LEU A 81 -13.44 -4.13 3.79
CA LEU A 81 -12.65 -2.89 3.83
C LEU A 81 -11.89 -2.65 2.53
N VAL A 82 -11.28 -3.69 1.95
CA VAL A 82 -10.61 -3.60 0.63
C VAL A 82 -11.62 -3.18 -0.43
N LEU A 83 -12.75 -3.87 -0.55
CA LEU A 83 -13.79 -3.53 -1.52
C LEU A 83 -14.33 -2.10 -1.33
N LEU A 84 -14.63 -1.73 -0.09
CA LEU A 84 -15.13 -0.40 0.25
C LEU A 84 -14.12 0.69 -0.14
N SER A 85 -12.83 0.46 0.11
CA SER A 85 -11.77 1.38 -0.29
C SER A 85 -11.67 1.54 -1.81
N LEU A 86 -11.78 0.45 -2.56
CA LEU A 86 -11.78 0.47 -4.03
C LEU A 86 -13.02 1.17 -4.59
N VAL A 87 -14.19 0.96 -4.01
CA VAL A 87 -15.43 1.65 -4.39
C VAL A 87 -15.32 3.15 -4.14
N PHE A 88 -14.80 3.57 -2.98
CA PHE A 88 -14.58 4.99 -2.67
C PHE A 88 -13.53 5.62 -3.59
N LEU A 89 -12.46 4.90 -3.91
CA LEU A 89 -11.43 5.35 -4.84
C LEU A 89 -12.01 5.53 -6.26
N ALA A 90 -12.78 4.55 -6.74
CA ALA A 90 -13.47 4.61 -8.02
C ALA A 90 -14.49 5.76 -8.06
N THR A 91 -15.25 5.96 -6.98
CA THR A 91 -16.19 7.07 -6.84
C THR A 91 -15.47 8.42 -6.87
N THR A 92 -14.34 8.54 -6.18
CA THR A 92 -13.49 9.73 -6.18
C THR A 92 -13.02 10.06 -7.60
N VAL A 93 -12.49 9.06 -8.31
CA VAL A 93 -12.06 9.20 -9.72
C VAL A 93 -13.22 9.61 -10.61
N ALA A 94 -14.40 8.98 -10.47
CA ALA A 94 -15.58 9.31 -11.26
C ALA A 94 -16.07 10.74 -11.03
N ILE A 95 -16.10 11.22 -9.78
CA ILE A 95 -16.50 12.60 -9.46
C ILE A 95 -15.47 13.60 -9.99
N PHE A 96 -14.17 13.34 -9.83
CA PHE A 96 -13.13 14.22 -10.40
C PHE A 96 -13.21 14.28 -11.93
N ALA A 97 -13.34 13.13 -12.58
CA ALA A 97 -13.53 13.08 -14.03
C ALA A 97 -14.79 13.85 -14.45
N TYR A 98 -15.90 13.69 -13.73
CA TYR A 98 -17.12 14.45 -13.97
C TYR A 98 -16.89 15.97 -13.85
N LEU A 99 -16.21 16.42 -12.79
CA LEU A 99 -15.89 17.84 -12.57
C LEU A 99 -14.94 18.40 -13.64
N ILE A 100 -13.95 17.62 -14.09
CA ILE A 100 -13.04 18.00 -15.18
C ILE A 100 -13.78 18.05 -16.52
N LEU A 101 -14.81 17.23 -16.70
CA LEU A 101 -15.61 17.17 -17.93
C LEU A 101 -16.75 18.20 -17.98
N LEU A 102 -17.11 18.86 -16.88
CA LEU A 102 -18.15 19.90 -16.83
C LEU A 102 -17.94 21.03 -17.86
N PRO A 103 -16.74 21.61 -18.03
CA PRO A 103 -16.50 22.65 -19.02
C PRO A 103 -16.81 22.23 -20.46
N PHE A 104 -16.67 20.95 -20.80
CA PHE A 104 -17.03 20.45 -22.14
C PHE A 104 -18.53 20.48 -22.41
N ARG A 105 -19.36 20.51 -21.36
CA ARG A 105 -20.82 20.70 -21.47
C ARG A 105 -21.24 22.16 -21.59
N GLY A 106 -20.29 23.10 -21.65
CA GLY A 106 -20.57 24.53 -21.73
C GLY A 106 -21.02 25.17 -20.42
N ILE A 107 -21.09 24.41 -19.33
CA ILE A 107 -21.34 24.91 -17.98
C ILE A 107 -19.99 25.21 -17.36
N ALA A 108 -19.71 26.49 -17.10
CA ALA A 108 -18.49 26.89 -16.40
C ALA A 108 -18.74 26.84 -14.87
N PRO A 109 -18.26 25.81 -14.15
CA PRO A 109 -18.51 25.69 -12.72
C PRO A 109 -17.89 26.86 -11.96
N SER A 110 -18.67 27.49 -11.09
CA SER A 110 -18.21 28.56 -10.21
C SER A 110 -17.64 27.99 -8.92
N TYR A 111 -16.39 27.52 -8.95
CA TYR A 111 -15.73 26.94 -7.76
C TYR A 111 -15.65 27.92 -6.58
N ALA A 112 -15.58 29.23 -6.83
CA ALA A 112 -15.55 30.25 -5.78
C ALA A 112 -16.87 30.34 -5.00
N ARG A 113 -18.00 29.98 -5.63
CA ARG A 113 -19.34 29.98 -5.02
C ARG A 113 -19.97 28.59 -5.12
N TRP A 114 -19.19 27.56 -4.83
CA TRP A 114 -19.60 26.16 -4.95
C TRP A 114 -20.86 25.83 -4.12
N SER A 115 -21.10 26.56 -3.02
CA SER A 115 -22.30 26.40 -2.18
C SER A 115 -23.60 26.90 -2.82
N THR A 116 -23.51 27.81 -3.80
CA THR A 116 -24.68 28.34 -4.53
C THR A 116 -25.08 27.44 -5.69
N ASP A 117 -24.12 26.71 -6.27
CA ASP A 117 -24.39 25.79 -7.37
C ASP A 117 -24.94 24.46 -6.81
N PRO A 118 -26.16 24.02 -7.20
CA PRO A 118 -26.77 22.80 -6.66
C PRO A 118 -25.96 21.55 -6.96
N ILE A 119 -25.22 21.52 -8.08
CA ILE A 119 -24.40 20.38 -8.47
C ILE A 119 -23.14 20.33 -7.60
N LEU A 120 -22.40 21.45 -7.47
CA LEU A 120 -21.20 21.45 -6.63
C LEU A 120 -21.53 21.30 -5.13
N ARG A 121 -22.67 21.83 -4.68
CA ARG A 121 -23.13 21.71 -3.29
C ARG A 121 -23.30 20.25 -2.85
N THR A 122 -23.69 19.36 -3.77
CA THR A 122 -23.82 17.91 -3.49
C THR A 122 -22.53 17.15 -3.75
N LEU A 123 -21.83 17.46 -4.85
CA LEU A 123 -20.61 16.75 -5.22
C LEU A 123 -19.45 16.98 -4.26
N VAL A 124 -19.26 18.20 -3.75
CA VAL A 124 -18.11 18.50 -2.89
C VAL A 124 -18.15 17.69 -1.57
N PRO A 125 -19.26 17.67 -0.81
CA PRO A 125 -19.36 16.82 0.38
C PRO A 125 -19.23 15.32 0.09
N VAL A 126 -19.85 14.83 -1.00
CA VAL A 126 -19.75 13.43 -1.41
C VAL A 126 -18.31 13.06 -1.78
N LEU A 127 -17.61 13.95 -2.49
CA LEU A 127 -16.20 13.79 -2.82
C LEU A 127 -15.33 13.76 -1.57
N THR A 128 -15.54 14.69 -0.62
CA THR A 128 -14.81 14.71 0.65
C THR A 128 -15.03 13.42 1.44
N LEU A 129 -16.29 12.96 1.53
CA LEU A 129 -16.63 11.70 2.20
C LEU A 129 -15.95 10.51 1.50
N ALA A 130 -15.93 10.49 0.18
CA ALA A 130 -15.28 9.43 -0.59
C ALA A 130 -13.75 9.42 -0.41
N ILE A 131 -13.11 10.59 -0.38
CA ILE A 131 -11.66 10.69 -0.15
C ILE A 131 -11.31 10.22 1.25
N VAL A 132 -11.99 10.75 2.29
CA VAL A 132 -11.68 10.41 3.69
C VAL A 132 -12.06 8.97 3.99
N GLY A 133 -13.26 8.53 3.58
CA GLY A 133 -13.73 7.16 3.77
C GLY A 133 -12.88 6.13 3.04
N GLY A 134 -12.49 6.43 1.79
CA GLY A 134 -11.58 5.58 1.03
C GLY A 134 -10.17 5.53 1.64
N PHE A 135 -9.64 6.66 2.10
CA PHE A 135 -8.31 6.69 2.71
C PHE A 135 -8.27 5.91 4.03
N LEU A 136 -9.28 6.09 4.88
CA LEU A 136 -9.38 5.37 6.15
C LEU A 136 -9.60 3.87 5.94
N SER A 137 -10.52 3.49 5.05
CA SER A 137 -10.75 2.07 4.73
C SER A 137 -9.51 1.41 4.11
N LEU A 138 -8.80 2.11 3.21
CA LEU A 138 -7.53 1.62 2.66
C LEU A 138 -6.45 1.47 3.73
N THR A 139 -6.32 2.45 4.63
CA THR A 139 -5.34 2.39 5.72
C THR A 139 -5.65 1.24 6.68
N LEU A 140 -6.93 1.01 7.01
CA LEU A 140 -7.34 -0.13 7.82
C LEU A 140 -7.14 -1.46 7.08
N ALA A 141 -7.37 -1.51 5.77
CA ALA A 141 -7.13 -2.69 4.94
C ALA A 141 -5.63 -3.05 4.82
N LEU A 142 -4.75 -2.05 4.79
CA LEU A 142 -3.29 -2.22 4.80
C LEU A 142 -2.71 -2.35 6.21
N SER A 143 -3.52 -2.11 7.24
CA SER A 143 -3.05 -2.16 8.62
C SER A 143 -2.77 -3.59 9.06
N PRO A 144 -1.92 -3.76 10.09
CA PRO A 144 -1.77 -5.01 10.85
C PRO A 144 -3.08 -5.74 11.20
N LEU A 145 -4.17 -5.00 11.39
CA LEU A 145 -5.47 -5.57 11.79
C LEU A 145 -6.12 -6.41 10.69
N SER A 146 -5.81 -6.11 9.42
CA SER A 146 -6.39 -6.80 8.27
C SER A 146 -5.48 -7.89 7.70
N ALA A 147 -4.27 -8.02 8.24
CA ALA A 147 -3.35 -9.08 7.85
C ALA A 147 -4.01 -10.44 8.16
N PRO A 148 -4.09 -11.37 7.18
CA PRO A 148 -4.62 -12.69 7.43
C PRO A 148 -3.81 -13.35 8.56
N PRO A 149 -4.45 -14.09 9.49
CA PRO A 149 -3.72 -14.85 10.48
C PRO A 149 -2.86 -15.88 9.76
N ARG A 150 -1.53 -15.65 9.76
CA ARG A 150 -0.58 -16.59 9.16
C ARG A 150 -0.46 -17.82 10.05
N ASN A 151 -1.27 -18.83 9.76
CA ASN A 151 -1.04 -20.17 10.30
C ASN A 151 0.22 -20.76 9.64
N LEU A 152 0.97 -21.60 10.35
CA LEU A 152 2.20 -22.21 9.81
C LEU A 152 1.97 -22.99 8.52
N SER A 153 0.75 -23.51 8.32
CA SER A 153 0.35 -24.23 7.11
C SER A 153 0.32 -23.35 5.87
N THR A 154 -0.20 -22.11 5.94
CA THR A 154 -0.17 -21.19 4.79
C THR A 154 1.26 -20.77 4.46
N LEU A 155 2.10 -20.57 5.48
CA LEU A 155 3.51 -20.24 5.27
C LEU A 155 4.27 -21.41 4.61
N ALA A 156 4.01 -22.65 5.04
CA ALA A 156 4.57 -23.84 4.39
C ALA A 156 4.09 -23.97 2.94
N GLU A 157 2.83 -23.68 2.65
CA GLU A 157 2.25 -23.71 1.31
C GLU A 157 2.84 -22.60 0.42
N GLU A 158 2.96 -21.37 0.92
CA GLU A 158 3.62 -20.26 0.23
C GLU A 158 5.09 -20.56 -0.06
N LEU A 159 5.84 -21.12 0.91
CA LEU A 159 7.23 -21.54 0.68
C LEU A 159 7.32 -22.63 -0.38
N THR A 160 6.39 -23.59 -0.36
CA THR A 160 6.34 -24.68 -1.35
C THR A 160 6.00 -24.14 -2.74
N GLN A 161 5.06 -23.19 -2.84
CA GLN A 161 4.64 -22.57 -4.09
C GLN A 161 5.72 -21.63 -4.66
N ALA A 162 6.37 -20.84 -3.80
CA ALA A 162 7.50 -19.98 -4.17
C ALA A 162 8.68 -20.83 -4.64
N ALA A 163 8.97 -21.93 -3.96
CA ALA A 163 9.98 -22.90 -4.38
C ALA A 163 9.64 -23.48 -5.77
N ALA A 164 8.39 -23.88 -6.01
CA ALA A 164 7.96 -24.39 -7.31
C ALA A 164 8.05 -23.33 -8.43
N ALA A 165 7.70 -22.07 -8.15
CA ALA A 165 7.81 -20.97 -9.11
C ALA A 165 9.27 -20.65 -9.46
N ALA A 166 10.17 -20.66 -8.46
CA ALA A 166 11.61 -20.50 -8.65
C ALA A 166 12.21 -21.64 -9.47
N ALA A 167 11.78 -22.89 -9.22
CA ALA A 167 12.20 -24.03 -10.03
C ALA A 167 11.75 -23.89 -11.49
N LYS A 168 10.54 -23.37 -11.73
CA LYS A 168 10.00 -23.13 -13.07
C LYS A 168 10.74 -22.00 -13.80
N SER A 169 11.05 -20.90 -13.13
CA SER A 169 11.82 -19.79 -13.73
C SER A 169 13.27 -20.20 -14.03
N ALA A 170 13.90 -20.97 -13.15
CA ALA A 170 15.23 -21.54 -13.40
C ALA A 170 15.23 -22.50 -14.61
N ALA A 171 14.18 -23.30 -14.77
CA ALA A 171 14.02 -24.17 -15.95
C ALA A 171 13.80 -23.38 -17.25
N ALA A 172 13.07 -22.26 -17.19
CA ALA A 172 12.80 -21.40 -18.35
C ALA A 172 14.02 -20.56 -18.77
N ALA A 173 14.93 -20.25 -17.83
CA ALA A 173 16.15 -19.51 -18.10
C ALA A 173 17.19 -20.29 -18.94
N GLY A 174 16.87 -21.49 -19.42
CA GLY A 174 17.72 -22.27 -20.33
C GLY A 174 19.04 -22.72 -19.71
N ALA A 175 19.21 -22.53 -18.41
CA ALA A 175 20.33 -23.11 -17.71
C ALA A 175 20.07 -24.63 -17.69
N ASP A 176 21.00 -25.40 -18.27
CA ASP A 176 21.11 -26.86 -18.06
C ASP A 176 21.30 -27.11 -16.56
N LEU A 177 20.23 -26.99 -15.79
CA LEU A 177 20.14 -27.54 -14.47
C LEU A 177 20.10 -29.03 -14.70
N SER A 178 21.22 -29.68 -14.39
CA SER A 178 21.28 -31.13 -14.27
C SER A 178 20.04 -31.63 -13.56
N SER A 179 19.46 -32.73 -14.02
CA SER A 179 18.33 -33.42 -13.39
C SER A 179 18.52 -33.59 -11.87
N GLU A 180 19.78 -33.70 -11.46
CA GLU A 180 20.23 -33.72 -10.08
C GLU A 180 19.87 -32.46 -9.28
N SER A 181 20.12 -31.26 -9.83
CA SER A 181 19.78 -29.97 -9.19
C SER A 181 18.28 -29.85 -8.89
N ARG A 182 17.43 -30.33 -9.82
CA ARG A 182 15.98 -30.37 -9.64
C ARG A 182 15.59 -31.35 -8.53
N SER A 183 16.24 -32.51 -8.46
CA SER A 183 15.97 -33.53 -7.43
C SER A 183 16.37 -33.07 -6.02
N VAL A 184 17.51 -32.36 -5.89
CA VAL A 184 17.99 -31.82 -4.60
C VAL A 184 17.03 -30.74 -4.11
N PHE A 185 16.60 -29.83 -4.98
CA PHE A 185 15.65 -28.80 -4.61
C PHE A 185 14.28 -29.39 -4.24
N GLN A 186 13.79 -30.40 -4.98
CA GLN A 186 12.58 -31.13 -4.61
C GLN A 186 12.72 -31.84 -3.26
N ARG A 187 13.84 -32.51 -2.99
CA ARG A 187 14.10 -33.14 -1.68
C ARG A 187 14.15 -32.13 -0.55
N LEU A 188 14.87 -31.02 -0.72
CA LEU A 188 14.98 -29.96 0.29
C LEU A 188 13.61 -29.33 0.57
N SER A 189 12.82 -29.05 -0.47
CA SER A 189 11.45 -28.55 -0.30
C SER A 189 10.58 -29.57 0.44
N GLY A 190 10.67 -30.87 0.10
CA GLY A 190 9.92 -31.93 0.77
C GLY A 190 10.30 -32.15 2.23
N GLU A 191 11.58 -32.11 2.55
CA GLU A 191 12.13 -32.17 3.91
C GLU A 191 11.66 -30.96 4.73
N LEU A 192 11.74 -29.75 4.17
CA LEU A 192 11.27 -28.53 4.84
C LEU A 192 9.76 -28.58 5.07
N SER A 193 8.96 -28.98 4.08
CA SER A 193 7.51 -29.13 4.22
C SER A 193 7.15 -30.20 5.25
N ARG A 194 7.90 -31.32 5.32
CA ARG A 194 7.71 -32.36 6.36
C ARG A 194 8.07 -31.83 7.74
N ALA A 195 9.21 -31.17 7.90
CA ALA A 195 9.62 -30.58 9.17
C ALA A 195 8.60 -29.55 9.66
N LEU A 196 8.11 -28.68 8.77
CA LEU A 196 7.06 -27.72 9.07
C LEU A 196 5.74 -28.40 9.48
N ARG A 197 5.31 -29.45 8.76
CA ARG A 197 4.10 -30.22 9.11
C ARG A 197 4.24 -30.96 10.45
N GLN A 198 5.40 -31.52 10.75
CA GLN A 198 5.67 -32.19 12.03
C GLN A 198 5.77 -31.20 13.20
N SER A 199 6.18 -29.95 12.93
CA SER A 199 6.22 -28.89 13.93
C SER A 199 4.87 -28.21 14.18
N ALA A 200 3.91 -28.36 13.27
CA ALA A 200 2.55 -27.86 13.46
C ALA A 200 1.82 -28.77 14.46
N PRO A 201 1.31 -28.24 15.60
CA PRO A 201 0.53 -29.05 16.53
C PRO A 201 -0.67 -29.62 15.79
N ALA A 202 -0.90 -30.93 15.92
CA ALA A 202 -2.03 -31.62 15.31
C ALA A 202 -3.35 -30.97 15.77
N ALA A 203 -3.88 -30.05 14.97
CA ALA A 203 -5.24 -29.60 15.09
C ALA A 203 -6.11 -30.73 14.54
N SER A 204 -6.55 -31.63 15.43
CA SER A 204 -7.37 -32.79 15.09
C SER A 204 -8.54 -32.44 14.16
N PRO A 205 -8.56 -32.96 12.92
CA PRO A 205 -9.81 -33.33 12.29
C PRO A 205 -10.11 -34.76 12.76
N SER A 206 -11.23 -34.93 13.47
CA SER A 206 -11.78 -36.25 13.77
C SER A 206 -11.80 -37.11 12.51
N THR A 207 -11.45 -38.39 12.68
CA THR A 207 -11.71 -39.50 11.75
C THR A 207 -10.64 -39.81 10.70
N VAL A 208 -9.44 -40.24 11.13
CA VAL A 208 -8.75 -41.42 10.57
C VAL A 208 -7.86 -42.00 11.68
N ALA A 209 -8.41 -42.92 12.48
CA ALA A 209 -7.69 -43.61 13.54
C ALA A 209 -7.67 -45.11 13.24
N GLY A 210 -6.48 -45.67 13.08
CA GLY A 210 -6.31 -47.12 13.06
C GLY A 210 -5.02 -47.60 12.40
N THR A 211 -3.85 -47.04 12.75
CA THR A 211 -2.55 -47.76 12.58
C THR A 211 -1.30 -47.09 13.19
N VAL A 212 -1.41 -45.96 13.91
CA VAL A 212 -0.23 -45.29 14.50
C VAL A 212 -0.34 -45.09 16.04
N ALA A 213 -1.47 -45.49 16.64
CA ALA A 213 -1.73 -45.27 18.06
C ALA A 213 -1.01 -46.25 19.01
N GLU A 214 -0.46 -47.36 18.52
CA GLU A 214 0.26 -48.32 19.36
C GLU A 214 1.74 -47.96 19.57
N THR A 215 2.37 -47.25 18.64
CA THR A 215 3.80 -46.88 18.74
C THR A 215 4.07 -45.63 19.58
N LEU A 216 3.04 -44.94 20.06
CA LEU A 216 3.16 -43.65 20.76
C LEU A 216 2.60 -43.65 22.19
N LYS A 217 2.17 -44.81 22.70
CA LYS A 217 1.62 -44.94 24.06
C LYS A 217 2.68 -44.85 25.16
N ASP A 218 3.96 -45.01 24.83
CA ASP A 218 5.05 -45.09 25.83
C ASP A 218 5.86 -43.79 26.03
N THR A 219 5.53 -42.71 25.31
CA THR A 219 6.15 -41.38 25.54
C THR A 219 5.10 -40.37 25.99
N GLY A 220 4.46 -40.65 27.12
CA GLY A 220 3.58 -39.72 27.81
C GLY A 220 4.38 -38.61 28.51
N ALA A 221 4.54 -37.45 27.86
CA ALA A 221 4.60 -36.10 28.46
C ALA A 221 5.21 -35.06 27.49
N ALA A 222 4.60 -34.79 26.34
CA ALA A 222 4.99 -33.64 25.50
C ALA A 222 3.90 -33.24 24.49
N ALA A 223 2.74 -32.77 24.95
CA ALA A 223 1.72 -32.25 24.03
C ALA A 223 1.02 -31.04 24.63
N THR A 224 1.66 -29.87 24.47
CA THR A 224 1.09 -28.50 24.37
C THR A 224 2.22 -27.49 24.62
N ARG A 225 3.25 -27.47 23.76
CA ARG A 225 4.18 -26.35 23.74
C ARG A 225 3.56 -25.23 22.89
N PRO A 226 3.35 -24.01 23.43
CA PRO A 226 2.87 -22.88 22.63
C PRO A 226 3.87 -22.57 21.52
N LEU A 227 3.38 -22.23 20.32
CA LEU A 227 4.18 -21.90 19.13
C LEU A 227 5.20 -20.76 19.36
N SER A 228 5.07 -19.98 20.44
CA SER A 228 6.08 -19.02 20.88
C SER A 228 7.42 -19.67 21.26
N ALA A 229 7.45 -20.99 21.43
CA ALA A 229 8.67 -21.77 21.70
C ALA A 229 9.42 -22.20 20.44
N ILE A 230 8.85 -22.03 19.24
CA ILE A 230 9.62 -22.21 18.00
C ILE A 230 10.51 -20.97 17.88
N ASP A 231 11.77 -21.11 18.27
CA ASP A 231 12.76 -20.06 18.16
C ASP A 231 13.12 -19.88 16.67
N LEU A 232 12.23 -19.21 15.93
CA LEU A 232 12.44 -18.82 14.54
C LEU A 232 13.74 -18.00 14.41
N SER A 233 14.14 -17.30 15.48
CA SER A 233 15.42 -16.60 15.54
C SER A 233 16.60 -17.56 15.66
N ALA A 234 16.46 -18.74 16.27
CA ALA A 234 17.49 -19.79 16.24
C ALA A 234 17.63 -20.34 14.82
N ILE A 235 16.52 -20.70 14.16
CA ILE A 235 16.54 -21.19 12.77
C ILE A 235 17.16 -20.14 11.84
N LEU A 236 16.73 -18.87 11.94
CA LEU A 236 17.30 -17.78 11.15
C LEU A 236 18.76 -17.49 11.51
N ARG A 237 19.18 -17.68 12.78
CA ARG A 237 20.60 -17.59 13.17
C ARG A 237 21.41 -18.73 12.57
N THR A 238 20.88 -19.96 12.54
CA THR A 238 21.54 -21.10 11.88
C THR A 238 21.65 -20.86 10.38
N TRP A 239 20.59 -20.37 9.74
CA TRP A 239 20.61 -19.99 8.33
C TRP A 239 21.56 -18.82 8.04
N ARG A 240 21.58 -17.80 8.89
CA ARG A 240 22.49 -16.65 8.77
C ARG A 240 23.94 -17.05 9.02
N SER A 241 24.21 -17.98 9.95
CA SER A 241 25.57 -18.49 10.17
C SER A 241 26.02 -19.36 8.99
N LEU A 242 25.13 -20.17 8.41
CA LEU A 242 25.41 -20.87 7.16
C LEU A 242 25.69 -19.87 6.03
N SER A 243 24.92 -18.78 5.94
CA SER A 243 25.08 -17.78 4.89
C SER A 243 26.31 -16.89 5.06
N SER A 244 26.78 -16.64 6.29
CA SER A 244 27.86 -15.67 6.54
C SER A 244 29.23 -16.30 6.71
N GLN A 245 29.33 -17.63 6.82
CA GLN A 245 30.57 -18.26 7.29
C GLN A 245 31.03 -19.49 6.50
N ASP A 246 30.16 -20.11 5.72
CA ASP A 246 30.57 -21.19 4.82
C ASP A 246 31.00 -20.61 3.46
N SER A 247 32.23 -20.91 3.04
CA SER A 247 32.67 -20.62 1.67
C SER A 247 31.70 -21.31 0.71
N ILE A 248 31.49 -20.70 -0.47
CA ILE A 248 30.67 -21.27 -1.56
C ILE A 248 31.03 -22.76 -1.78
N ASP A 249 32.29 -23.14 -1.54
CA ASP A 249 32.81 -24.50 -1.62
C ASP A 249 32.25 -25.45 -0.57
N ALA A 250 32.02 -25.01 0.67
CA ALA A 250 31.41 -25.84 1.71
C ALA A 250 29.92 -26.09 1.42
N LEU A 251 29.22 -25.08 0.89
CA LEU A 251 27.85 -25.23 0.42
C LEU A 251 27.78 -26.17 -0.79
N ALA A 252 28.70 -25.99 -1.74
CA ALA A 252 28.86 -26.84 -2.92
C ALA A 252 29.13 -28.30 -2.53
N ALA A 253 30.06 -28.54 -1.61
CA ALA A 253 30.41 -29.88 -1.14
C ALA A 253 29.26 -30.56 -0.38
N ARG A 254 28.52 -29.82 0.46
CA ARG A 254 27.36 -30.36 1.18
C ARG A 254 26.19 -30.71 0.27
N LEU A 255 25.97 -29.89 -0.76
CA LEU A 255 24.87 -30.09 -1.70
C LEU A 255 25.25 -31.00 -2.88
N GLY A 256 26.53 -31.37 -3.01
CA GLY A 256 27.04 -32.14 -4.14
C GLY A 256 26.95 -31.39 -5.47
N ILE A 257 26.93 -30.05 -5.45
CA ILE A 257 26.78 -29.21 -6.65
C ILE A 257 28.09 -28.47 -6.97
N PRO A 258 28.34 -28.10 -8.24
CA PRO A 258 29.49 -27.28 -8.60
C PRO A 258 29.47 -25.91 -7.86
N PRO A 259 30.64 -25.34 -7.52
CA PRO A 259 30.72 -24.08 -6.78
C PRO A 259 30.04 -22.90 -7.50
N ALA A 260 30.07 -22.88 -8.84
CA ALA A 260 29.35 -21.88 -9.62
C ALA A 260 27.83 -21.89 -9.36
N ARG A 261 27.23 -23.08 -9.19
CA ARG A 261 25.80 -23.24 -8.87
C ARG A 261 25.49 -22.92 -7.41
N ALA A 262 26.39 -23.26 -6.50
CA ALA A 262 26.27 -22.88 -5.09
C ALA A 262 26.20 -21.35 -4.92
N ALA A 263 26.97 -20.60 -5.72
CA ALA A 263 26.91 -19.14 -5.75
C ALA A 263 25.53 -18.61 -6.20
N GLU A 264 24.92 -19.21 -7.24
CA GLU A 264 23.56 -18.84 -7.69
C GLU A 264 22.51 -19.13 -6.61
N VAL A 265 22.58 -20.31 -5.98
CA VAL A 265 21.68 -20.68 -4.87
C VAL A 265 21.83 -19.71 -3.72
N GLN A 266 23.06 -19.33 -3.35
CA GLN A 266 23.32 -18.34 -2.30
C GLN A 266 22.80 -16.95 -2.69
N GLN A 267 22.86 -16.57 -3.97
CA GLN A 267 22.29 -15.31 -4.46
C GLN A 267 20.77 -15.29 -4.35
N VAL A 268 20.10 -16.38 -4.75
CA VAL A 268 18.63 -16.53 -4.63
C VAL A 268 18.23 -16.58 -3.17
N LEU A 269 18.89 -17.39 -2.34
CA LEU A 269 18.65 -17.41 -0.91
C LEU A 269 18.89 -16.04 -0.30
N GLY A 270 19.95 -15.33 -0.69
CA GLY A 270 20.23 -13.97 -0.22
C GLY A 270 19.16 -12.95 -0.65
N SER A 271 18.46 -13.15 -1.77
CA SER A 271 17.29 -12.34 -2.12
C SER A 271 16.10 -12.72 -1.25
N TYR A 272 15.83 -14.01 -1.06
CA TYR A 272 14.76 -14.48 -0.17
C TYR A 272 14.99 -14.06 1.28
N THR A 273 16.21 -14.18 1.82
CA THR A 273 16.54 -13.75 3.18
C THR A 273 16.40 -12.24 3.32
N ARG A 274 16.71 -11.45 2.28
CA ARG A 274 16.46 -10.00 2.31
C ARG A 274 14.97 -9.67 2.25
N THR A 275 14.19 -10.36 1.43
CA THR A 275 12.72 -10.23 1.40
C THR A 275 12.12 -10.64 2.74
N VAL A 276 12.56 -11.76 3.31
CA VAL A 276 12.13 -12.28 4.61
C VAL A 276 12.60 -11.35 5.73
N ASP A 277 13.81 -10.78 5.70
CA ASP A 277 14.26 -9.80 6.69
C ASP A 277 13.52 -8.47 6.55
N ALA A 278 13.23 -8.01 5.33
CA ALA A 278 12.41 -6.82 5.09
C ALA A 278 10.96 -7.06 5.53
N TRP A 279 10.48 -8.29 5.34
CA TRP A 279 9.14 -8.73 5.72
C TRP A 279 9.02 -9.02 7.21
N ILE A 280 10.06 -9.52 7.88
CA ILE A 280 10.11 -9.66 9.33
C ILE A 280 10.27 -8.26 9.92
N ARG A 281 11.17 -7.43 9.44
CA ARG A 281 11.33 -6.06 9.97
C ARG A 281 10.11 -5.17 9.67
N GLY A 282 9.41 -5.38 8.55
CA GLY A 282 8.21 -4.66 8.16
C GLY A 282 6.89 -5.25 8.65
N GLY A 283 6.83 -6.58 8.81
CA GLY A 283 5.63 -7.36 9.13
C GLY A 283 5.62 -8.01 10.52
N SER A 284 6.77 -8.33 11.14
CA SER A 284 6.82 -8.80 12.54
C SER A 284 6.68 -7.68 13.58
N ALA A 285 6.75 -6.42 13.16
CA ALA A 285 6.37 -5.27 13.99
C ALA A 285 4.86 -5.26 14.35
N ALA A 286 4.05 -6.02 13.61
CA ALA A 286 2.59 -6.11 13.78
C ALA A 286 2.12 -7.25 14.71
N SER A 287 2.90 -8.32 14.88
CA SER A 287 2.36 -9.59 15.40
C SER A 287 2.88 -10.03 16.77
N TYR A 288 3.64 -9.20 17.50
CA TYR A 288 4.06 -9.50 18.88
C TYR A 288 3.77 -8.33 19.83
N SER A 289 2.49 -8.12 20.12
CA SER A 289 2.02 -7.30 21.25
C SER A 289 0.83 -7.98 21.92
N VAL A 290 1.02 -9.23 22.33
CA VAL A 290 0.17 -9.88 23.34
C VAL A 290 1.09 -10.29 24.48
N GLY A 291 1.44 -9.32 25.31
CA GLY A 291 2.31 -9.49 26.46
C GLY A 291 2.50 -8.15 27.16
N GLY A 292 1.65 -7.87 28.15
CA GLY A 292 1.56 -6.59 28.86
C GLY A 292 2.78 -6.26 29.72
N GLY A 293 3.91 -5.98 29.10
CA GLY A 293 5.08 -5.34 29.72
C GLY A 293 5.19 -3.89 29.26
N ALA A 294 5.31 -2.95 30.19
CA ALA A 294 5.26 -1.50 29.97
C ALA A 294 6.34 -0.90 29.02
N GLY A 295 7.14 -1.72 28.33
CA GLY A 295 8.17 -1.31 27.35
C GLY A 295 7.85 -1.57 25.87
N GLY A 296 6.69 -2.15 25.52
CA GLY A 296 6.38 -2.62 24.16
C GLY A 296 5.74 -1.63 23.17
N LYS A 297 5.72 -0.31 23.44
CA LYS A 297 4.95 0.67 22.63
C LYS A 297 5.56 1.03 21.27
N VAL A 298 6.84 0.75 21.04
CA VAL A 298 7.55 1.28 19.86
C VAL A 298 7.29 0.46 18.60
N LEU A 299 7.16 -0.88 18.69
CA LEU A 299 7.07 -1.72 17.50
C LEU A 299 5.70 -1.69 16.80
N GLY A 300 4.59 -1.56 17.52
CA GLY A 300 3.26 -1.47 16.90
C GLY A 300 3.08 -0.26 15.97
N SER A 301 3.86 0.81 16.18
CA SER A 301 3.80 2.03 15.37
C SER A 301 4.28 1.85 13.93
N LEU A 302 5.18 0.90 13.66
CA LEU A 302 5.77 0.72 12.32
C LEU A 302 4.75 0.20 11.30
N GLY A 303 3.88 -0.73 11.71
CA GLY A 303 2.86 -1.30 10.81
C GLY A 303 1.82 -0.26 10.40
N TRP A 304 1.38 0.58 11.35
CA TRP A 304 0.48 1.70 11.06
C TRP A 304 1.12 2.78 10.20
N LEU A 305 2.42 3.04 10.38
CA LEU A 305 3.17 3.95 9.53
C LEU A 305 3.24 3.41 8.09
N GLY A 306 3.54 2.12 7.91
CA GLY A 306 3.55 1.46 6.60
C GLY A 306 2.19 1.54 5.91
N ALA A 307 1.11 1.25 6.63
CA ALA A 307 -0.25 1.37 6.12
C ALA A 307 -0.60 2.81 5.72
N GLY A 308 -0.27 3.80 6.56
CA GLY A 308 -0.49 5.21 6.26
C GLY A 308 0.31 5.71 5.05
N LEU A 309 1.58 5.29 4.94
CA LEU A 309 2.43 5.60 3.79
C LEU A 309 1.91 4.93 2.50
N GLY A 310 1.47 3.67 2.59
CA GLY A 310 0.90 2.92 1.46
C GLY A 310 -0.39 3.56 0.94
N SER A 311 -1.29 3.95 1.85
CA SER A 311 -2.49 4.71 1.50
C SER A 311 -2.15 6.04 0.86
N THR A 312 -1.21 6.80 1.46
CA THR A 312 -0.79 8.10 0.94
C THR A 312 -0.19 7.99 -0.46
N ALA A 313 0.70 7.01 -0.69
CA ALA A 313 1.29 6.76 -2.00
C ALA A 313 0.23 6.41 -3.06
N THR A 314 -0.74 5.56 -2.69
CA THR A 314 -1.84 5.17 -3.59
C THR A 314 -2.71 6.36 -3.97
N TYR A 315 -3.05 7.23 -3.01
CA TYR A 315 -3.81 8.46 -3.30
C TYR A 315 -3.01 9.47 -4.11
N LEU A 316 -1.70 9.62 -3.86
CA LEU A 316 -0.82 10.46 -4.68
C LEU A 316 -0.75 9.96 -6.13
N LEU A 317 -0.70 8.64 -6.32
CA LEU A 317 -0.72 8.03 -7.64
C LEU A 317 -2.02 8.37 -8.38
N VAL A 318 -3.17 8.15 -7.73
CA VAL A 318 -4.49 8.41 -8.33
C VAL A 318 -4.71 9.89 -8.61
N PHE A 319 -4.39 10.79 -7.67
CA PHE A 319 -4.49 12.23 -7.91
C PHE A 319 -3.51 12.74 -8.95
N GLY A 320 -2.31 12.15 -9.02
CA GLY A 320 -1.34 12.42 -10.10
C GLY A 320 -1.94 12.09 -11.47
N PHE A 321 -2.55 10.92 -11.62
CA PHE A 321 -3.24 10.54 -12.86
C PHE A 321 -4.42 11.46 -13.19
N MET A 322 -5.26 11.81 -12.21
CA MET A 322 -6.35 12.78 -12.43
C MET A 322 -5.82 14.16 -12.85
N GLY A 323 -4.71 14.60 -12.27
CA GLY A 323 -4.02 15.84 -12.66
C GLY A 323 -3.53 15.82 -14.11
N LEU A 324 -3.04 14.67 -14.59
CA LEU A 324 -2.65 14.48 -15.99
C LEU A 324 -3.86 14.57 -16.94
N ILE A 325 -5.00 13.98 -16.58
CA ILE A 325 -6.26 14.10 -17.35
C ILE A 325 -6.70 15.56 -17.43
N GLY A 326 -6.55 16.32 -16.33
CA GLY A 326 -6.88 17.75 -16.29
C GLY A 326 -6.06 18.62 -17.25
N LEU A 327 -4.87 18.17 -17.69
CA LEU A 327 -4.07 18.90 -18.68
C LEU A 327 -4.66 18.84 -20.08
N ALA A 328 -5.50 17.84 -20.37
CA ALA A 328 -6.24 17.76 -21.63
C ALA A 328 -7.49 18.66 -21.64
N ALA A 329 -7.91 19.21 -20.50
CA ALA A 329 -9.07 20.09 -20.43
C ALA A 329 -8.77 21.46 -21.08
N PRO A 330 -9.67 21.97 -21.95
CA PRO A 330 -9.49 23.26 -22.59
C PRO A 330 -9.36 24.38 -21.56
N SER A 331 -8.39 25.27 -21.78
CA SER A 331 -8.24 26.45 -20.92
C SER A 331 -9.52 27.29 -20.95
N PRO A 332 -10.09 27.69 -19.81
CA PRO A 332 -11.31 28.51 -19.75
C PRO A 332 -11.16 29.86 -20.47
N ALA A 333 -9.92 30.35 -20.64
CA ALA A 333 -9.63 31.54 -21.44
C ALA A 333 -10.01 31.35 -22.92
N SER A 334 -9.73 30.16 -23.48
CA SER A 334 -10.06 29.83 -24.88
C SER A 334 -11.56 29.75 -25.13
N VAL A 335 -12.33 29.33 -24.12
CA VAL A 335 -13.80 29.26 -24.22
C VAL A 335 -14.41 30.66 -24.22
N ARG A 336 -13.89 31.59 -23.40
CA ARG A 336 -14.37 32.98 -23.35
C ARG A 336 -14.09 33.74 -24.66
N THR A 337 -12.94 33.55 -25.29
CA THR A 337 -12.63 34.20 -26.57
C THR A 337 -13.54 33.68 -27.69
N ARG A 338 -13.77 32.35 -27.74
CA ARG A 338 -14.68 31.74 -28.72
C ARG A 338 -16.14 32.18 -28.52
N ALA A 339 -16.58 32.37 -27.28
CA ALA A 339 -17.92 32.87 -26.97
C ALA A 339 -18.10 34.35 -27.37
N LYS A 340 -17.07 35.18 -27.21
CA LYS A 340 -17.08 36.58 -27.71
C LYS A 340 -17.11 36.64 -29.24
N ALA A 341 -16.30 35.81 -29.90
CA ALA A 341 -16.25 35.75 -31.36
C ALA A 341 -17.58 35.32 -32.00
N LYS A 342 -18.39 34.49 -31.33
CA LYS A 342 -19.74 34.11 -31.81
C LYS A 342 -20.81 35.19 -31.63
N ARG A 343 -20.54 36.27 -30.89
CA ARG A 343 -21.49 37.36 -30.64
C ARG A 343 -21.29 38.56 -31.57
N GLN A 344 -20.20 38.57 -32.34
CA GLN A 344 -19.92 39.55 -33.38
C GLN A 344 -20.35 38.96 -34.72
#